data_AF-A0A2N8S6F6-F1
#
_entry.id   AF-A0A2N8S6F6-F1
#
_cell.length_a   1.000
_cell.length_b   1.000
_cell.length_c   1.000
_cell.angle_alpha   90.00
_cell.angle_beta   90.00
_cell.angle_gamma   90.00
#
_symmetry.space_group_name_H-M   'P 1'
#
loop_
_entity.id
_entity.type
_entity.pdbx_description
1 polymer ?
#
loop_
_entity_poly.entity_id
_entity_poly.type
_entity_poly.pdbx_seq_one_letter_code
_entity_poly.pdbx_strand_id
1 'polypeptide(L)'
;MKVSVDFSVYTQADGAFGSVSGEIDTLIPPQLGDSISFLFSQGDQTIEPSIGFSGILKVTDRVIAANRGDQHLMLALSDITLATKNDAIKVTEYLEAAFNLFVVIYAE
;
A
#
# COMPACT_ATOMS: atom_id res chain seq x y z
N MET A 1 -2.38 -9.41 13.87
CA MET A 1 -1.88 -8.21 14.57
C MET A 1 -1.95 -7.06 13.60
N LYS A 2 -2.22 -5.85 14.06
CA LYS A 2 -2.29 -4.69 13.18
C LYS A 2 -0.93 -4.03 13.03
N VAL A 3 -0.58 -3.68 11.79
CA VAL A 3 0.62 -2.92 11.46
C VAL A 3 0.21 -1.76 10.55
N SER A 4 0.81 -0.60 10.77
CA SER A 4 0.62 0.55 9.89
C SER A 4 1.54 0.41 8.69
N VAL A 5 0.99 0.66 7.50
CA VAL A 5 1.74 0.67 6.24
C VAL A 5 1.59 2.02 5.55
N ASP A 6 2.63 2.43 4.83
CA ASP A 6 2.58 3.56 3.92
C ASP A 6 3.46 3.31 2.68
N PHE A 7 3.05 3.87 1.55
CA PHE A 7 3.82 3.88 0.29
C PHE A 7 3.28 4.94 -0.66
N SER A 8 4.10 5.35 -1.62
CA SER A 8 3.72 6.32 -2.64
C SER A 8 3.29 5.64 -3.94
N VAL A 9 2.43 6.34 -4.67
CA VAL A 9 1.98 5.98 -6.02
C VAL A 9 2.49 7.04 -6.99
N TYR A 10 3.15 6.59 -8.04
CA TYR A 10 3.68 7.41 -9.13
C TYR A 10 3.06 7.02 -10.46
N THR A 11 2.98 7.96 -11.40
CA THR A 11 2.78 7.69 -12.82
C THR A 11 4.07 7.92 -13.59
N GLN A 12 4.27 7.18 -14.68
CA GLN A 12 5.45 7.35 -15.55
C GLN A 12 5.51 8.73 -16.19
N ALA A 13 4.35 9.31 -16.53
CA ALA A 13 4.26 10.58 -17.24
C ALA A 13 4.31 11.81 -16.32
N ASP A 14 3.65 11.75 -15.16
CA ASP A 14 3.37 12.93 -14.32
C ASP A 14 4.14 12.90 -12.99
N GLY A 15 4.83 11.81 -12.68
CA GLY A 15 5.60 11.67 -11.45
C GLY A 15 4.70 11.34 -10.26
N ALA A 16 4.85 12.07 -9.15
CA ALA A 16 4.15 11.76 -7.90
C ALA A 16 2.64 11.95 -8.05
N PHE A 17 1.86 10.88 -7.86
CA PHE A 17 0.40 10.91 -7.98
C PHE A 17 -0.30 10.99 -6.62
N GLY A 18 0.20 10.25 -5.63
CA GLY A 18 -0.40 10.22 -4.31
C GLY A 18 0.33 9.31 -3.33
N SER A 19 -0.25 9.14 -2.15
CA SER A 19 0.21 8.20 -1.12
C SER A 19 -0.93 7.36 -0.60
N VAL A 20 -0.62 6.11 -0.27
CA VAL A 20 -1.53 5.17 0.38
C VAL A 20 -1.00 4.90 1.77
N SER A 21 -1.89 4.91 2.77
CA SER A 21 -1.53 4.57 4.15
C SER A 21 -2.69 3.88 4.87
N GLY A 22 -2.41 3.13 5.92
CA GLY A 22 -3.47 2.52 6.72
C GLY A 22 -2.97 1.38 7.58
N GLU A 23 -3.90 0.66 8.20
CA GLU A 23 -3.58 -0.52 9.00
C GLU A 23 -3.97 -1.80 8.26
N ILE A 24 -3.08 -2.78 8.27
CA ILE A 24 -3.38 -4.13 7.78
C ILE A 24 -3.19 -5.16 8.89
N ASP A 25 -3.90 -6.28 8.77
CA ASP A 25 -3.73 -7.42 9.64
C ASP A 25 -2.68 -8.39 9.11
N THR A 26 -1.69 -8.72 9.94
CA THR A 26 -0.66 -9.72 9.64
C THR A 26 -0.66 -10.83 10.70
N LEU A 27 -0.29 -12.05 10.31
CA LEU A 27 -0.16 -13.17 11.25
C LEU A 27 1.10 -13.06 12.11
N ILE A 28 2.17 -12.53 11.51
CA ILE A 28 3.47 -12.32 12.14
C ILE A 28 3.97 -10.90 11.85
N PRO A 29 4.85 -10.31 12.68
CA PRO A 29 5.45 -9.02 12.41
C PRO A 29 6.34 -9.07 11.15
N PRO A 30 6.02 -8.34 10.06
CA PRO A 30 6.85 -8.32 8.87
C PRO A 30 8.26 -7.77 9.16
N GLN A 31 9.24 -8.28 8.42
CA GLN A 31 10.64 -7.89 8.49
C GLN A 31 11.06 -7.09 7.26
N LEU A 32 12.18 -6.39 7.37
CA LEU A 32 12.79 -5.70 6.23
C LEU A 32 13.08 -6.72 5.12
N GLY A 33 12.63 -6.41 3.92
CA GLY A 33 12.79 -7.28 2.77
C GLY A 33 11.66 -8.27 2.52
N ASP A 34 10.75 -8.47 3.48
CA ASP A 34 9.54 -9.27 3.28
C ASP A 34 8.63 -8.61 2.24
N SER A 35 7.68 -9.38 1.72
CA SER A 35 6.68 -8.92 0.76
C SER A 35 5.28 -9.03 1.34
N ILE A 36 4.46 -8.03 1.06
CA ILE A 36 3.05 -7.95 1.43
C ILE A 36 2.23 -8.05 0.15
N SER A 37 1.28 -8.98 0.13
CA SER A 37 0.38 -9.22 -1.00
C SER A 37 -0.95 -8.50 -0.79
N PHE A 38 -1.31 -7.68 -1.77
CA PHE A 38 -2.57 -7.01 -1.97
C PHE A 38 -3.36 -7.66 -3.13
N LEU A 39 -3.15 -8.95 -3.42
CA LEU A 39 -3.89 -9.66 -4.48
C LEU A 39 -5.16 -10.35 -3.99
N PHE A 40 -5.20 -10.70 -2.71
CA PHE A 40 -6.28 -11.48 -2.11
C PHE A 40 -7.03 -10.62 -1.10
N SER A 41 -8.02 -9.89 -1.59
CA SER A 41 -8.94 -9.13 -0.73
C SER A 41 -9.90 -10.08 -0.02
N GLN A 42 -10.46 -9.66 1.12
CA GLN A 42 -11.47 -10.45 1.82
C GLN A 42 -12.88 -10.36 1.17
N GLY A 43 -13.02 -9.59 0.08
CA GLY A 43 -14.28 -9.40 -0.63
C GLY A 43 -14.17 -9.69 -2.13
N ASP A 44 -15.20 -9.32 -2.88
CA ASP A 44 -15.27 -9.56 -4.34
C ASP A 44 -14.47 -8.52 -5.15
N GLN A 45 -13.73 -7.64 -4.49
CA GLN A 45 -12.92 -6.61 -5.14
C GLN A 45 -11.69 -7.26 -5.79
N THR A 46 -11.57 -7.05 -7.09
CA THR A 46 -10.46 -7.54 -7.90
C THR A 46 -9.86 -6.37 -8.70
N ILE A 47 -8.61 -6.52 -9.12
CA ILE A 47 -7.95 -5.56 -9.98
C ILE A 47 -7.50 -6.22 -11.29
N GLU A 48 -7.67 -5.52 -12.40
CA GLU A 48 -7.31 -6.03 -13.71
C GLU A 48 -5.78 -6.16 -13.84
N PRO A 49 -5.23 -7.34 -14.19
CA PRO A 49 -3.78 -7.52 -14.33
C PRO A 49 -3.12 -6.61 -15.37
N SER A 50 -3.89 -6.11 -16.35
CA SER A 50 -3.44 -5.20 -17.40
C SER A 50 -2.99 -3.83 -16.88
N ILE A 51 -3.39 -3.44 -15.67
CA ILE A 51 -3.05 -2.17 -15.01
C ILE A 51 -1.56 -2.10 -14.65
N GLY A 52 -0.85 -3.24 -14.64
CA GLY A 52 0.59 -3.29 -14.36
C GLY A 52 0.95 -3.24 -12.87
N PHE A 53 -0.05 -3.31 -11.99
CA PHE A 53 0.15 -3.48 -10.56
C PHE A 53 0.42 -4.96 -10.24
N SER A 54 1.58 -5.27 -9.67
CA SER A 54 1.95 -6.64 -9.26
C SER A 54 1.11 -7.17 -8.09
N GLY A 55 0.47 -6.28 -7.33
CA GLY A 55 -0.17 -6.61 -6.07
C GLY A 55 0.79 -7.00 -4.95
N ILE A 56 2.11 -6.89 -5.15
CA ILE A 56 3.11 -7.32 -4.16
C ILE A 56 4.06 -6.16 -3.90
N LEU A 57 4.10 -5.69 -2.65
CA LEU A 57 4.98 -4.61 -2.21
C LEU A 57 5.99 -5.13 -1.19
N LYS A 58 7.23 -4.65 -1.29
CA LYS A 58 8.31 -5.06 -0.40
C LYS A 58 8.38 -4.11 0.79
N VAL A 59 8.64 -4.64 1.99
CA VAL A 59 8.95 -3.82 3.17
C VAL A 59 10.33 -3.20 2.99
N THR A 60 10.39 -1.88 2.86
CA THR A 60 11.61 -1.10 2.65
C THR A 60 12.16 -0.55 3.95
N ASP A 61 11.28 -0.08 4.83
CA ASP A 61 11.64 0.42 6.16
C ASP A 61 10.69 -0.09 7.24
N ARG A 62 11.19 -0.14 8.47
CA ARG A 62 10.50 -0.72 9.61
C ARG A 62 10.79 0.08 10.88
N VAL A 63 9.76 0.68 11.47
CA VAL A 63 9.85 1.47 12.69
C VAL A 63 9.02 0.82 13.79
N ILE A 64 9.64 0.58 14.95
CA ILE A 64 8.94 0.16 16.16
C ILE A 64 8.85 1.36 17.09
N ALA A 65 7.65 1.92 17.23
CA ALA A 65 7.39 2.99 18.19
C ALA A 65 7.06 2.38 19.55
N ALA A 66 7.83 2.73 20.57
CA ALA A 66 7.52 2.39 21.96
C ALA A 66 6.58 3.45 22.53
N ASN A 67 5.27 3.16 22.60
CA ASN A 67 4.32 4.04 23.26
C ASN A 67 3.63 3.29 24.41
N ARG A 68 3.80 3.82 25.63
CA ARG A 68 3.19 3.43 26.93
C ARG A 68 2.14 2.28 26.88
N GLY A 69 2.57 1.04 26.62
CA GLY A 69 1.71 -0.15 26.70
C GLY A 69 1.73 -1.06 25.48
N ASP A 70 1.80 -0.50 24.26
CA ASP A 70 1.71 -1.27 23.01
C ASP A 70 2.85 -0.94 22.06
N GLN A 71 3.45 -1.98 21.47
CA GLN A 71 4.41 -1.83 20.38
C GLN A 71 3.64 -1.55 19.08
N HIS A 72 3.75 -0.33 18.56
CA HIS A 72 3.19 0.01 17.25
C HIS A 72 4.25 -0.20 16.18
N LEU A 73 3.96 -1.08 15.22
CA LEU A 73 4.82 -1.39 14.09
C LEU A 73 4.36 -0.62 12.86
N MET A 74 5.24 0.22 12.35
CA MET A 74 5.04 0.99 11.12
C MET A 74 6.00 0.49 10.04
N LEU A 75 5.49 0.31 8.82
CA LEU A 75 6.22 -0.24 7.69
C LEU A 75 6.10 0.73 6.51
N ALA A 76 7.24 1.17 5.98
CA ALA A 76 7.25 1.73 4.64
C ALA A 76 7.32 0.57 3.66
N LEU A 77 6.49 0.61 2.62
CA LEU A 77 6.52 -0.35 1.53
C LEU A 77 7.15 0.29 0.29
N SER A 78 7.58 -0.55 -0.64
CA SER A 78 8.05 -0.11 -1.95
C SER A 78 6.96 0.65 -2.69
N ASP A 79 7.34 1.77 -3.28
CA ASP A 79 6.44 2.58 -4.11
C ASP A 79 5.94 1.83 -5.35
N ILE A 80 4.79 2.26 -5.86
CA ILE A 80 4.20 1.76 -7.10
C ILE A 80 4.44 2.80 -8.19
N THR A 81 4.81 2.36 -9.39
CA THR A 81 4.83 3.21 -10.59
C THR A 81 3.93 2.61 -11.66
N LEU A 82 2.95 3.39 -12.12
CA LEU A 82 1.95 2.97 -13.10
C LEU A 82 2.09 3.75 -14.40
N ALA A 83 1.60 3.19 -15.50
CA ALA A 83 1.75 3.80 -16.81
C ALA A 83 0.97 5.12 -16.91
N THR A 84 -0.28 5.14 -16.43
CA THR A 84 -1.19 6.29 -16.61
C THR A 84 -1.84 6.73 -15.30
N LYS A 85 -2.30 7.99 -15.28
CA LYS A 85 -3.13 8.53 -14.18
C LYS A 85 -4.41 7.73 -13.96
N ASN A 86 -5.02 7.24 -15.03
CA ASN A 86 -6.22 6.40 -14.95
C ASN A 86 -5.94 5.05 -14.27
N ASP A 87 -4.78 4.45 -14.56
CA ASP A 87 -4.34 3.23 -13.90
C ASP A 87 -4.07 3.47 -12.41
N ALA A 88 -3.45 4.61 -12.08
CA ALA A 88 -3.22 5.03 -10.69
C ALA A 88 -4.53 5.19 -9.91
N ILE A 89 -5.54 5.84 -10.49
CA ILE A 89 -6.88 5.96 -9.90
C ILE A 89 -7.46 4.58 -9.59
N LYS A 90 -7.47 3.66 -10.56
CA LYS A 90 -8.01 2.30 -10.38
C LYS A 90 -7.28 1.53 -9.27
N VAL A 91 -5.95 1.63 -9.21
CA VAL A 91 -5.16 0.98 -8.14
C VAL A 91 -5.51 1.57 -6.78
N THR A 92 -5.60 2.89 -6.67
CA THR A 92 -5.94 3.53 -5.40
C THR A 92 -7.35 3.19 -4.95
N GLU A 93 -8.35 3.23 -5.84
CA GLU A 93 -9.73 2.83 -5.54
C GLU A 93 -9.82 1.37 -5.08
N TYR A 94 -9.06 0.49 -5.74
CA TYR A 94 -8.96 -0.91 -5.33
C TYR A 94 -8.37 -1.03 -3.92
N LEU A 95 -7.26 -0.35 -3.62
CA LEU A 95 -6.62 -0.41 -2.31
C LEU A 95 -7.52 0.13 -1.18
N GLU A 96 -8.27 1.21 -1.43
CA GLU A 96 -9.25 1.72 -0.47
C GLU A 96 -10.40 0.72 -0.26
N ALA A 97 -11.03 0.25 -1.34
CA ALA A 97 -12.22 -0.60 -1.25
C ALA A 97 -11.91 -2.02 -0.73
N ALA A 98 -10.78 -2.59 -1.14
CA ALA A 98 -10.43 -3.99 -0.88
C ALA A 98 -9.69 -4.20 0.45
N PHE A 99 -8.93 -3.20 0.90
CA PHE A 99 -8.06 -3.30 2.07
C PHE A 99 -8.34 -2.22 3.12
N ASN A 100 -9.34 -1.34 2.90
CA ASN A 100 -9.69 -0.25 3.79
C ASN A 100 -8.48 0.66 4.11
N LEU A 101 -7.63 0.86 3.10
CA LEU A 101 -6.53 1.81 3.17
C LEU A 101 -7.05 3.21 2.86
N PHE A 102 -6.30 4.23 3.27
CA PHE A 102 -6.58 5.63 3.03
C PHE A 102 -5.68 6.16 1.92
N VAL A 103 -6.27 6.80 0.91
CA VAL A 103 -5.52 7.41 -0.20
C VAL A 103 -5.57 8.92 -0.13
N VAL A 104 -4.40 9.54 -0.32
CA VAL A 104 -4.27 10.97 -0.59
C VAL A 104 -3.77 11.14 -2.01
N ILE A 105 -4.60 11.72 -2.88
CA ILE A 105 -4.22 12.11 -4.23
C ILE A 105 -3.67 13.54 -4.17
N TYR A 106 -2.50 13.77 -4.77
CA TYR A 106 -1.92 15.09 -4.84
C TYR A 106 -2.62 15.91 -5.91
N ALA A 107 -3.09 17.10 -5.54
CA ALA A 107 -3.58 18.08 -6.50
C ALA A 107 -2.38 18.66 -7.27
N GLU A 108 -2.56 18.87 -8.58
CA GLU A 108 -1.65 19.67 -9.41
C GLU A 108 -1.67 21.15 -9.00
#